data_AF-A0A8B6FZ30-F1
#
_entry.id   AF-A0A8B6FZ30-F1
#
_cell.length_a   1.000
_cell.length_b   1.000
_cell.length_c   1.000
_cell.angle_alpha   90.00
_cell.angle_beta   90.00
_cell.angle_gamma   90.00
#
_symmetry.space_group_name_H-M   'P 1'
#
loop_
_entity.id
_entity.type
_entity.pdbx_description
1 polymer ?
#
loop_
_entity_poly.entity_id
_entity_poly.type
_entity_poly.pdbx_seq_one_letter_code
_entity_poly.pdbx_strand_id
1 'polypeptide(L)'
;MKKRMFSKFSNILHQAVEALTPQLTLQEEFMYHWKSVTEFFMDSKGDRINVEQTSLSSHLDQMIVLLQEEESSIERGGTGPCMEYLLQHKLLETLYSLGRTDHPPGMKQLVLSFFTKLLSRLKQPLLPNISVHRAVHRLIKSCGEVKAGPSENEEIQFLCTVCAIVKTDPYLVNFFIEVPKEKPSPDSTDPVPKSDFSLVQSLLALSNSADSRVAVKSCEGLMLCASLPEQNAAVSMVNDTEFCTQVSQRLIESYLKLPSNVHPSELDMVEAKWGLDIITESEDQQSFLGKRHLISFLSWLDYCDQLIGVANPYIAKSLSKSIRETFLDVIMEPSLLQTSETGAVLATAYLTRCLRTVCSHPLLAEFCKFILGDDMLPEVEGTDKWRVRRRLIDRCDHLSEELSLTSLKLFDMLLQKDNEFIIYNLVLRNLIGRDYYTEDTVMVKVEDSRTKEESQSSGMLIKGR
;
A
#
# COMPACT_ATOMS: atom_id res chain seq x y z
N MET A 1 25.17 16.64 -69.15
CA MET A 1 24.10 15.68 -69.54
C MET A 1 24.26 14.28 -68.92
N LYS A 2 25.45 13.66 -68.89
CA LYS A 2 25.64 12.28 -68.36
C LYS A 2 25.25 12.07 -66.88
N LYS A 3 25.62 12.95 -65.94
CA LYS A 3 25.26 12.83 -64.51
C LYS A 3 23.75 12.80 -64.22
N ARG A 4 22.95 13.55 -64.99
CA ARG A 4 21.48 13.64 -64.82
C ARG A 4 20.76 12.41 -65.38
N MET A 5 21.39 11.72 -66.34
CA MET A 5 20.90 10.45 -66.87
C MET A 5 21.18 9.29 -65.90
N PHE A 6 22.35 9.29 -65.27
CA PHE A 6 22.71 8.30 -64.23
C PHE A 6 21.81 8.39 -62.99
N SER A 7 21.45 9.59 -62.51
CA SER A 7 20.54 9.70 -61.36
C SER A 7 19.11 9.25 -61.70
N LYS A 8 18.62 9.51 -62.92
CA LYS A 8 17.33 8.99 -63.38
C LYS A 8 17.34 7.47 -63.51
N PHE A 9 18.42 6.90 -64.03
CA PHE A 9 18.57 5.45 -64.13
C PHE A 9 18.66 4.80 -62.75
N SER A 10 19.39 5.41 -61.79
CA SER A 10 19.45 4.95 -60.40
C SER A 10 18.09 5.01 -59.70
N ASN A 11 17.30 6.06 -59.96
CA ASN A 11 15.95 6.17 -59.39
C ASN A 11 14.97 5.17 -60.02
N ILE A 12 15.08 4.92 -61.32
CA ILE A 12 14.28 3.90 -62.02
C ILE A 12 14.70 2.50 -61.54
N LEU A 13 15.98 2.27 -61.29
CA LEU A 13 16.48 1.01 -60.74
C LEU A 13 15.97 0.82 -59.30
N HIS A 14 16.00 1.86 -58.46
CA HIS A 14 15.43 1.82 -57.12
C HIS A 14 13.92 1.56 -57.12
N GLN A 15 13.17 2.26 -57.97
CA GLN A 15 11.72 2.04 -58.13
C GLN A 15 11.41 0.65 -58.71
N ALA A 16 12.24 0.14 -59.62
CA ALA A 16 12.09 -1.20 -60.17
C ALA A 16 12.45 -2.27 -59.11
N VAL A 17 13.46 -2.02 -58.27
CA VAL A 17 13.82 -2.91 -57.15
C VAL A 17 12.72 -2.94 -56.10
N GLU A 18 12.14 -1.79 -55.72
CA GLU A 18 10.96 -1.70 -54.85
C GLU A 18 9.72 -2.37 -55.45
N ALA A 19 9.54 -2.31 -56.77
CA ALA A 19 8.43 -2.95 -57.48
C ALA A 19 8.63 -4.46 -57.74
N LEU A 20 9.86 -4.98 -57.60
CA LEU A 20 10.23 -6.38 -57.87
C LEU A 20 10.46 -7.20 -56.58
N THR A 21 10.65 -6.55 -55.44
CA THR A 21 10.55 -7.21 -54.14
C THR A 21 9.08 -7.35 -53.76
N PRO A 22 8.51 -8.57 -53.65
CA PRO A 22 7.18 -8.72 -53.08
C PRO A 22 7.20 -8.08 -51.68
N GLN A 23 6.37 -7.06 -51.48
CA GLN A 23 6.18 -6.48 -50.15
C GLN A 23 5.60 -7.59 -49.29
N LEU A 24 6.34 -7.99 -48.25
CA LEU A 24 5.88 -8.99 -47.30
C LEU A 24 4.57 -8.48 -46.69
N THR A 25 3.63 -9.38 -46.51
CA THR A 25 2.43 -9.07 -45.74
C THR A 25 2.81 -8.81 -44.29
N LEU A 26 2.01 -8.00 -43.56
CA LEU A 26 2.23 -7.74 -42.13
C LEU A 26 2.42 -9.04 -41.32
N GLN A 27 1.65 -10.09 -41.68
CA GLN A 27 1.75 -11.39 -41.04
C GLN A 27 3.09 -12.08 -41.30
N GLU A 28 3.62 -12.02 -42.54
CA GLU A 28 4.92 -12.60 -42.87
C GLU A 28 6.07 -11.86 -42.17
N GLU A 29 6.01 -10.54 -42.06
CA GLU A 29 6.99 -9.75 -41.29
C GLU A 29 6.93 -10.07 -39.79
N PHE A 30 5.71 -10.23 -39.25
CA PHE A 30 5.51 -10.62 -37.86
C PHE A 30 6.09 -12.01 -37.59
N MET A 31 5.81 -12.97 -38.47
CA MET A 31 6.36 -14.33 -38.41
C MET A 31 7.88 -14.33 -38.53
N TYR A 32 8.45 -13.47 -39.38
CA TYR A 32 9.90 -13.31 -39.51
C TYR A 32 10.53 -12.88 -38.18
N HIS A 33 10.00 -11.85 -37.52
CA HIS A 33 10.53 -11.40 -36.23
C HIS A 33 10.40 -12.44 -35.14
N TRP A 34 9.26 -13.13 -35.05
CA TRP A 34 9.11 -14.25 -34.11
C TRP A 34 10.10 -15.37 -34.39
N LYS A 35 10.30 -15.72 -35.67
CA LYS A 35 11.26 -16.75 -36.07
C LYS A 35 12.68 -16.37 -35.66
N SER A 36 13.10 -15.12 -35.88
CA SER A 36 14.42 -14.62 -35.44
C SER A 36 14.60 -14.72 -33.91
N VAL A 37 13.56 -14.42 -33.13
CA VAL A 37 13.58 -14.63 -31.67
C VAL A 37 13.81 -16.10 -31.35
N THR A 38 13.06 -17.02 -31.95
CA THR A 38 13.21 -18.46 -31.66
C THR A 38 14.52 -19.06 -32.17
N GLU A 39 15.03 -18.63 -33.33
CA GLU A 39 16.29 -19.09 -33.91
C GLU A 39 17.48 -18.76 -33.00
N PHE A 40 17.46 -17.61 -32.32
CA PHE A 40 18.47 -17.25 -31.33
C PHE A 40 18.57 -18.29 -30.19
N PHE A 41 17.44 -18.85 -29.73
CA PHE A 41 17.42 -19.87 -28.68
C PHE A 41 17.72 -21.29 -29.19
N MET A 42 17.59 -21.52 -30.49
CA MET A 42 18.00 -22.78 -31.11
C MET A 42 19.52 -22.84 -31.34
N ASP A 43 20.14 -21.71 -31.64
CA ASP A 43 21.59 -21.60 -31.77
C ASP A 43 22.23 -21.59 -30.36
N SER A 44 22.98 -22.64 -30.01
CA SER A 44 23.61 -22.84 -28.69
C SER A 44 24.68 -21.80 -28.29
N LYS A 45 24.75 -20.67 -29.00
CA LYS A 45 25.66 -19.55 -28.77
C LYS A 45 25.11 -18.52 -27.78
N GLY A 46 23.81 -18.57 -27.47
CA GLY A 46 23.12 -17.59 -26.60
C GLY A 46 23.46 -17.67 -25.11
N ASP A 47 23.99 -18.78 -24.62
CA ASP A 47 24.16 -19.04 -23.17
C ASP A 47 25.14 -18.09 -22.44
N ARG A 48 25.97 -17.33 -23.17
CA ARG A 48 27.03 -16.50 -22.58
C ARG A 48 26.92 -15.00 -22.89
N ILE A 49 25.90 -14.60 -23.65
CA ILE A 49 25.78 -13.24 -24.18
C ILE A 49 24.69 -12.52 -23.38
N ASN A 50 24.95 -11.30 -22.90
CA ASN A 50 23.92 -10.50 -22.24
C ASN A 50 22.85 -10.10 -23.27
N VAL A 51 21.59 -10.02 -22.85
CA VAL A 51 20.47 -9.66 -23.72
C VAL A 51 20.69 -8.34 -24.48
N GLU A 52 21.40 -7.37 -23.90
CA GLU A 52 21.72 -6.08 -24.52
C GLU A 52 22.56 -6.19 -25.80
N GLN A 53 23.30 -7.29 -25.95
CA GLN A 53 24.15 -7.54 -27.12
C GLN A 53 23.42 -8.33 -28.22
N THR A 54 22.14 -8.61 -28.03
CA THR A 54 21.31 -9.38 -28.96
C THR A 54 20.33 -8.47 -29.72
N SER A 55 19.79 -8.96 -30.84
CA SER A 55 18.69 -8.29 -31.55
C SER A 55 17.30 -8.66 -30.99
N LEU A 56 17.23 -9.35 -29.84
CA LEU A 56 15.95 -9.82 -29.29
C LEU A 56 15.00 -8.66 -28.98
N SER A 57 15.50 -7.59 -28.36
CA SER A 57 14.69 -6.42 -28.03
C SER A 57 14.11 -5.75 -29.27
N SER A 58 14.88 -5.65 -30.35
CA SER A 58 14.40 -5.00 -31.58
C SER A 58 13.34 -5.84 -32.28
N HIS A 59 13.53 -7.17 -32.35
CA HIS A 59 12.51 -8.06 -32.93
C HIS A 59 11.20 -8.05 -32.15
N LEU A 60 11.25 -8.11 -30.81
CA LEU A 60 10.06 -8.04 -29.96
C LEU A 60 9.35 -6.70 -30.09
N ASP A 61 10.09 -5.60 -30.21
CA ASP A 61 9.50 -4.27 -30.41
C ASP A 61 8.83 -4.13 -31.78
N GLN A 62 9.44 -4.67 -32.84
CA GLN A 62 8.82 -4.67 -34.17
C GLN A 62 7.54 -5.51 -34.20
N MET A 63 7.50 -6.64 -33.49
CA MET A 63 6.25 -7.42 -33.36
C MET A 63 5.12 -6.58 -32.76
N ILE A 64 5.39 -5.73 -31.77
CA ILE A 64 4.39 -4.81 -31.21
C ILE A 64 3.96 -3.77 -32.24
N VAL A 65 4.90 -3.17 -32.97
CA VAL A 65 4.61 -2.16 -34.01
C VAL A 65 3.68 -2.75 -35.08
N LEU A 66 3.98 -3.95 -35.58
CA LEU A 66 3.17 -4.63 -36.58
C LEU A 66 1.75 -4.94 -36.08
N LEU A 67 1.59 -5.32 -34.81
CA LEU A 67 0.27 -5.51 -34.20
C LEU A 67 -0.53 -4.20 -34.10
N GLN A 68 0.13 -3.07 -33.85
CA GLN A 68 -0.51 -1.76 -33.82
C GLN A 68 -0.93 -1.30 -35.22
N GLU A 69 -0.07 -1.53 -36.22
CA GLU A 69 -0.36 -1.24 -37.63
C GLU A 69 -1.55 -2.07 -38.13
N GLU A 70 -1.57 -3.36 -37.78
CA GLU A 70 -2.70 -4.26 -38.05
C GLU A 70 -4.00 -3.73 -37.41
N GLU A 71 -3.98 -3.41 -36.11
CA GLU A 71 -5.16 -2.89 -35.40
C GLU A 71 -5.67 -1.58 -36.01
N SER A 72 -4.78 -0.74 -36.53
CA SER A 72 -5.16 0.51 -37.19
C SER A 72 -5.83 0.30 -38.56
N SER A 73 -5.57 -0.83 -39.21
CA SER A 73 -6.04 -1.16 -40.55
C SER A 73 -7.35 -1.95 -40.56
N ILE A 74 -7.73 -2.56 -39.44
CA ILE A 74 -8.91 -3.42 -39.30
C ILE A 74 -10.11 -2.61 -38.78
N GLU A 75 -11.32 -2.92 -39.27
CA GLU A 75 -12.57 -2.35 -38.74
C GLU A 75 -12.76 -2.71 -37.25
N ARG A 76 -13.35 -1.79 -36.48
CA ARG A 76 -13.47 -1.93 -35.01
C ARG A 76 -14.05 -3.29 -34.60
N GLY A 77 -13.26 -4.08 -33.88
CA GLY A 77 -13.67 -5.33 -33.25
C GLY A 77 -13.21 -6.62 -33.96
N GLY A 78 -12.50 -6.53 -35.09
CA GLY A 78 -11.86 -7.68 -35.73
C GLY A 78 -10.50 -8.04 -35.11
N THR A 79 -10.18 -9.34 -35.08
CA THR A 79 -8.82 -9.84 -34.79
C THR A 79 -8.11 -10.06 -36.11
N GLY A 80 -6.93 -9.46 -36.29
CA GLY A 80 -6.14 -9.61 -37.50
C GLY A 80 -5.24 -10.84 -37.52
N PRO A 81 -4.70 -11.20 -38.70
CA PRO A 81 -3.86 -12.39 -38.87
C PRO A 81 -2.59 -12.44 -37.98
N CYS A 82 -1.97 -11.30 -37.65
CA CYS A 82 -0.83 -11.24 -36.72
C CYS A 82 -1.28 -11.55 -35.29
N MET A 83 -2.37 -10.94 -34.82
CA MET A 83 -2.91 -11.22 -33.49
C MET A 83 -3.43 -12.66 -33.39
N GLU A 84 -4.11 -13.18 -34.41
CA GLU A 84 -4.53 -14.57 -34.47
C GLU A 84 -3.33 -15.51 -34.37
N TYR A 85 -2.25 -15.24 -35.12
CA TYR A 85 -1.02 -16.02 -35.04
C TYR A 85 -0.42 -16.01 -33.63
N LEU A 86 -0.34 -14.84 -32.99
CA LEU A 86 0.15 -14.69 -31.61
C LEU A 86 -0.64 -15.53 -30.61
N LEU A 87 -1.98 -15.54 -30.73
CA LEU A 87 -2.86 -16.27 -29.82
C LEU A 87 -2.87 -17.78 -30.11
N GLN A 88 -3.00 -18.20 -31.37
CA GLN A 88 -3.12 -19.61 -31.76
C GLN A 88 -1.83 -20.39 -31.53
N HIS A 89 -0.67 -19.78 -31.82
CA HIS A 89 0.64 -20.42 -31.66
C HIS A 89 1.24 -20.25 -30.25
N LYS A 90 0.46 -19.72 -29.29
CA LYS A 90 0.84 -19.60 -27.87
C LYS A 90 2.16 -18.86 -27.64
N LEU A 91 2.43 -17.83 -28.45
CA LEU A 91 3.68 -17.05 -28.39
C LEU A 91 3.91 -16.47 -26.98
N LEU A 92 2.83 -16.01 -26.34
CA LEU A 92 2.87 -15.44 -24.98
C LEU A 92 3.29 -16.46 -23.91
N GLU A 93 2.89 -17.72 -24.03
CA GLU A 93 3.29 -18.79 -23.10
C GLU A 93 4.78 -19.15 -23.27
N THR A 94 5.25 -19.14 -24.51
CA THR A 94 6.68 -19.31 -24.83
C THR A 94 7.50 -18.16 -24.27
N LEU A 95 7.07 -16.90 -24.49
CA LEU A 95 7.73 -15.72 -23.93
C LEU A 95 7.76 -15.74 -22.40
N TYR A 96 6.66 -16.13 -21.75
CA TYR A 96 6.65 -16.33 -20.31
C TYR A 96 7.72 -17.35 -19.86
N SER A 97 7.82 -18.49 -20.56
CA SER A 97 8.80 -19.53 -20.25
C SER A 97 10.24 -19.02 -20.37
N LEU A 98 10.53 -18.26 -21.44
CA LEU A 98 11.85 -17.64 -21.66
C LEU A 98 12.18 -16.57 -20.62
N GLY A 99 11.20 -15.76 -20.22
CA GLY A 99 11.37 -14.76 -19.17
C GLY A 99 11.60 -15.38 -17.80
N ARG A 100 10.94 -16.51 -17.50
CA ARG A 100 11.12 -17.25 -16.25
C ARG A 100 12.49 -17.90 -16.16
N THR A 101 13.03 -18.42 -17.26
CA THR A 101 14.39 -18.95 -17.24
C THR A 101 15.40 -17.83 -17.08
N ASP A 102 15.13 -16.62 -17.60
CA ASP A 102 16.06 -15.47 -17.60
C ASP A 102 17.44 -15.80 -18.20
N HIS A 103 17.42 -16.63 -19.25
CA HIS A 103 18.58 -16.98 -20.04
C HIS A 103 18.27 -16.57 -21.49
N PRO A 104 19.08 -15.70 -22.13
CA PRO A 104 20.24 -14.99 -21.56
C PRO A 104 19.86 -14.02 -20.43
N PRO A 105 20.80 -13.64 -19.55
CA PRO A 105 20.53 -12.69 -18.46
C PRO A 105 19.90 -11.39 -18.98
N GLY A 106 18.77 -10.99 -18.38
CA GLY A 106 17.98 -9.82 -18.78
C GLY A 106 16.78 -10.16 -19.68
N MET A 107 16.59 -11.43 -20.05
CA MET A 107 15.42 -11.88 -20.81
C MET A 107 14.11 -11.61 -20.06
N LYS A 108 14.09 -11.72 -18.72
CA LYS A 108 12.91 -11.36 -17.91
C LYS A 108 12.49 -9.91 -18.15
N GLN A 109 13.45 -8.99 -18.19
CA GLN A 109 13.20 -7.56 -18.43
C GLN A 109 12.58 -7.32 -19.81
N LEU A 110 13.10 -7.98 -20.85
CA LEU A 110 12.55 -7.89 -22.20
C LEU A 110 11.13 -8.43 -22.28
N VAL A 111 10.86 -9.57 -21.64
CA VAL A 111 9.53 -10.18 -21.62
C VAL A 111 8.54 -9.26 -20.90
N LEU A 112 8.89 -8.75 -19.72
CA LEU A 112 8.04 -7.80 -18.99
C LEU A 112 7.79 -6.51 -19.81
N SER A 113 8.82 -6.00 -20.48
CA SER A 113 8.70 -4.84 -21.38
C SER A 113 7.78 -5.12 -22.57
N PHE A 114 7.89 -6.30 -23.20
CA PHE A 114 7.01 -6.73 -24.28
C PHE A 114 5.55 -6.80 -23.81
N PHE A 115 5.26 -7.47 -22.70
CA PHE A 115 3.90 -7.57 -22.16
C PHE A 115 3.34 -6.20 -21.73
N THR A 116 4.18 -5.35 -21.13
CA THR A 116 3.81 -3.96 -20.81
C THR A 116 3.39 -3.20 -22.06
N LYS A 117 4.17 -3.26 -23.14
CA LYS A 117 3.85 -2.60 -24.41
C LYS A 117 2.61 -3.22 -25.07
N LEU A 118 2.49 -4.54 -25.08
CA LEU A 118 1.34 -5.26 -25.63
C LEU A 118 0.03 -4.81 -24.97
N LEU A 119 0.02 -4.73 -23.64
CA LEU A 119 -1.17 -4.37 -22.85
C LEU A 119 -1.49 -2.86 -22.89
N SER A 120 -0.48 -2.00 -22.99
CA SER A 120 -0.68 -0.53 -22.95
C SER A 120 -0.88 0.13 -24.31
N ARG A 121 -0.41 -0.49 -25.40
CA ARG A 121 -0.38 0.14 -26.73
C ARG A 121 -1.46 -0.34 -27.69
N LEU A 122 -2.06 -1.50 -27.43
CA LEU A 122 -3.16 -2.05 -28.23
C LEU A 122 -4.49 -1.62 -27.61
N LYS A 123 -5.44 -1.20 -28.45
CA LYS A 123 -6.74 -0.68 -28.04
C LYS A 123 -7.76 -1.79 -27.78
N GLN A 124 -7.60 -2.94 -28.43
CA GLN A 124 -8.49 -4.10 -28.24
C GLN A 124 -8.35 -4.69 -26.83
N PRO A 125 -9.44 -5.17 -26.21
CA PRO A 125 -9.41 -5.74 -24.86
C PRO A 125 -8.75 -7.13 -24.89
N LEU A 126 -7.45 -7.19 -24.60
CA LEU A 126 -6.68 -8.43 -24.67
C LEU A 126 -6.82 -9.31 -23.42
N LEU A 127 -6.96 -8.71 -22.25
CA LEU A 127 -6.92 -9.43 -20.98
C LEU A 127 -8.01 -10.50 -20.84
N PRO A 128 -9.27 -10.31 -21.33
CA PRO A 128 -10.29 -11.37 -21.31
C PRO A 128 -9.94 -12.62 -22.13
N ASN A 129 -8.97 -12.53 -23.06
CA ASN A 129 -8.54 -13.69 -23.83
C ASN A 129 -7.74 -14.66 -22.93
N ILE A 130 -8.15 -15.93 -22.92
CA ILE A 130 -7.59 -16.95 -22.03
C ILE A 130 -6.08 -17.15 -22.16
N SER A 131 -5.50 -17.03 -23.35
CA SER A 131 -4.05 -17.18 -23.54
C SER A 131 -3.28 -15.97 -23.01
N VAL A 132 -3.86 -14.78 -23.15
CA VAL A 132 -3.28 -13.53 -22.64
C VAL A 132 -3.36 -13.53 -21.12
N HIS A 133 -4.56 -13.74 -20.57
CA HIS A 133 -4.79 -13.78 -19.12
C HIS A 133 -3.85 -14.76 -18.42
N ARG A 134 -3.73 -16.00 -18.91
CA ARG A 134 -2.87 -17.01 -18.28
C ARG A 134 -1.40 -16.58 -18.25
N ALA A 135 -0.89 -16.07 -19.37
CA ALA A 135 0.49 -15.60 -19.44
C ALA A 135 0.72 -14.38 -18.53
N VAL A 136 -0.20 -13.40 -18.54
CA VAL A 136 -0.14 -12.22 -17.66
C VAL A 136 -0.18 -12.62 -16.19
N HIS A 137 -1.09 -13.51 -15.82
CA HIS A 137 -1.23 -13.97 -14.43
C HIS A 137 0.02 -14.72 -13.94
N ARG A 138 0.61 -15.57 -14.78
CA ARG A 138 1.87 -16.25 -14.47
C ARG A 138 3.05 -15.27 -14.35
N LEU A 139 3.09 -14.21 -15.16
CA LEU A 139 4.10 -13.16 -15.04
C LEU A 139 3.94 -12.37 -13.75
N ILE A 140 2.70 -12.00 -13.38
CA ILE A 140 2.42 -11.32 -12.11
C ILE A 140 3.01 -12.13 -10.94
N LYS A 141 2.75 -13.44 -10.89
CA LYS A 141 3.29 -14.33 -9.85
C LYS A 141 4.82 -14.38 -9.79
N SER A 142 5.50 -14.08 -10.91
CA SER A 142 6.97 -14.04 -10.97
C SER A 142 7.58 -12.70 -10.54
N CYS A 143 6.76 -11.66 -10.31
CA CYS A 143 7.22 -10.36 -9.85
C CYS A 143 7.42 -10.37 -8.32
N GLY A 144 8.48 -9.72 -7.83
CA GLY A 144 8.80 -9.62 -6.40
C GLY A 144 9.39 -10.89 -5.76
N GLU A 145 9.64 -11.96 -6.53
CA GLU A 145 10.25 -13.20 -6.01
C GLU A 145 11.70 -12.98 -5.54
N VAL A 146 12.47 -12.16 -6.27
CA VAL A 146 13.87 -11.87 -5.99
C VAL A 146 13.99 -10.45 -5.46
N LYS A 147 14.33 -10.32 -4.17
CA LYS A 147 14.56 -9.01 -3.53
C LYS A 147 15.78 -8.33 -4.14
N ALA A 148 15.65 -7.03 -4.45
CA ALA A 148 16.69 -6.23 -5.10
C ALA A 148 17.13 -6.83 -6.45
N GLY A 149 16.18 -7.43 -7.18
CA GLY A 149 16.42 -7.99 -8.51
C GLY A 149 16.68 -6.89 -9.55
N PRO A 150 17.50 -7.15 -10.58
CA PRO A 150 17.78 -6.15 -11.63
C PRO A 150 16.53 -5.79 -12.46
N SER A 151 15.46 -6.59 -12.38
CA SER A 151 14.22 -6.43 -13.12
C SER A 151 13.10 -5.71 -12.37
N GLU A 152 13.31 -5.26 -11.12
CA GLU A 152 12.27 -4.63 -10.30
C GLU A 152 11.59 -3.43 -11.00
N ASN A 153 12.34 -2.67 -11.81
CA ASN A 153 11.81 -1.55 -12.59
C ASN A 153 10.83 -2.00 -13.68
N GLU A 154 11.16 -3.04 -14.44
CA GLU A 154 10.27 -3.61 -15.46
C GLU A 154 9.08 -4.32 -14.81
N GLU A 155 9.29 -5.01 -13.68
CA GLU A 155 8.23 -5.68 -12.93
C GLU A 155 7.18 -4.68 -12.47
N ILE A 156 7.58 -3.58 -11.81
CA ILE A 156 6.62 -2.61 -11.32
C ILE A 156 5.92 -1.87 -12.47
N GLN A 157 6.62 -1.59 -13.57
CA GLN A 157 5.99 -0.98 -14.75
C GLN A 157 4.91 -1.88 -15.36
N PHE A 158 5.19 -3.19 -15.43
CA PHE A 158 4.22 -4.19 -15.86
C PHE A 158 3.01 -4.26 -14.92
N LEU A 159 3.24 -4.37 -13.60
CA LEU A 159 2.15 -4.42 -12.61
C LEU A 159 1.30 -3.14 -12.63
N CYS A 160 1.91 -1.95 -12.75
CA CYS A 160 1.17 -0.70 -12.89
C CYS A 160 0.29 -0.68 -14.16
N THR A 161 0.76 -1.29 -15.26
CA THR A 161 -0.01 -1.40 -16.50
C THR A 161 -1.22 -2.30 -16.30
N VAL A 162 -1.06 -3.44 -15.62
CA VAL A 162 -2.19 -4.31 -15.25
C VAL A 162 -3.17 -3.57 -14.34
N CYS A 163 -2.68 -2.85 -13.33
CA CYS A 163 -3.52 -2.05 -12.44
C CYS A 163 -4.31 -0.97 -13.20
N ALA A 164 -3.70 -0.29 -14.17
CA ALA A 164 -4.37 0.71 -14.99
C ALA A 164 -5.53 0.11 -15.82
N ILE A 165 -5.35 -1.10 -16.35
CA ILE A 165 -6.40 -1.85 -17.05
C ILE A 165 -7.53 -2.20 -16.07
N VAL A 166 -7.21 -2.75 -14.90
CA VAL A 166 -8.20 -3.11 -13.88
C VAL A 166 -8.93 -1.88 -13.34
N LYS A 167 -8.28 -0.72 -13.22
CA LYS A 167 -8.96 0.54 -12.84
C LYS A 167 -9.95 1.00 -13.90
N THR A 168 -9.60 0.83 -15.17
CA THR A 168 -10.47 1.18 -16.30
C THR A 168 -11.68 0.24 -16.35
N ASP A 169 -11.45 -1.04 -16.01
CA ASP A 169 -12.47 -2.08 -16.05
C ASP A 169 -12.39 -3.00 -14.81
N PRO A 170 -13.06 -2.63 -13.70
CA PRO A 170 -12.90 -3.28 -12.40
C PRO A 170 -13.20 -4.77 -12.37
N TYR A 171 -14.13 -5.27 -13.20
CA TYR A 171 -14.50 -6.69 -13.16
C TYR A 171 -13.31 -7.60 -13.52
N LEU A 172 -12.33 -7.09 -14.26
CA LEU A 172 -11.14 -7.81 -14.66
C LEU A 172 -10.28 -8.27 -13.47
N VAL A 173 -10.42 -7.64 -12.31
CA VAL A 173 -9.68 -8.05 -11.10
C VAL A 173 -9.94 -9.51 -10.72
N ASN A 174 -11.15 -10.01 -10.99
CA ASN A 174 -11.56 -11.37 -10.66
C ASN A 174 -10.74 -12.43 -11.40
N PHE A 175 -10.10 -12.07 -12.51
CA PHE A 175 -9.17 -12.96 -13.22
C PHE A 175 -7.89 -13.25 -12.44
N PHE A 176 -7.52 -12.38 -11.50
CA PHE A 176 -6.30 -12.51 -10.69
C PHE A 176 -6.57 -13.07 -9.29
N ILE A 177 -7.83 -13.45 -9.01
CA ILE A 177 -8.27 -14.08 -7.77
C ILE A 177 -8.49 -15.56 -8.06
N GLU A 178 -7.62 -16.42 -7.56
CA GLU A 178 -7.81 -17.87 -7.65
C GLU A 178 -8.70 -18.34 -6.52
N VAL A 179 -9.89 -18.83 -6.84
CA VAL A 179 -10.72 -19.55 -5.88
C VAL A 179 -10.29 -21.03 -5.89
N PRO A 180 -9.96 -21.63 -4.73
CA PRO A 180 -9.59 -23.04 -4.64
C PRO A 180 -10.71 -23.91 -5.23
N LYS A 181 -10.35 -24.79 -6.17
CA LYS A 181 -11.35 -25.61 -6.90
C LYS A 181 -11.83 -26.86 -6.16
N GLU A 182 -11.43 -27.09 -4.92
CA GLU A 182 -11.81 -28.29 -4.18
C GLU A 182 -12.28 -27.97 -2.75
N LYS A 183 -13.44 -28.55 -2.38
CA LYS A 183 -13.81 -28.68 -0.97
C LYS A 183 -12.77 -29.63 -0.34
N PRO A 184 -12.16 -29.29 0.81
CA PRO A 184 -11.26 -30.21 1.48
C PRO A 184 -12.00 -31.51 1.75
N SER A 185 -11.46 -32.62 1.27
CA SER A 185 -11.86 -33.95 1.70
C SER A 185 -11.71 -34.03 3.23
N PRO A 186 -12.70 -34.53 3.98
CA PRO A 186 -12.64 -34.56 5.45
C PRO A 186 -11.49 -35.40 6.03
N ASP A 187 -10.79 -36.18 5.20
CA ASP A 187 -9.68 -37.06 5.59
C ASP A 187 -8.28 -36.60 5.13
N SER A 188 -8.14 -35.45 4.46
CA SER A 188 -6.81 -34.94 4.04
C SER A 188 -6.20 -34.02 5.10
N THR A 189 -5.04 -34.40 5.65
CA THR A 189 -4.18 -33.54 6.50
C THR A 189 -3.43 -32.47 5.72
N ASP A 190 -3.64 -32.37 4.40
CA ASP A 190 -3.03 -31.36 3.56
C ASP A 190 -3.62 -29.97 3.87
N PRO A 191 -2.78 -28.91 3.93
CA PRO A 191 -3.26 -27.57 4.15
C PRO A 191 -4.28 -27.20 3.07
N VAL A 192 -5.46 -26.75 3.50
CA VAL A 192 -6.53 -26.27 2.62
C VAL A 192 -5.91 -25.29 1.62
N PRO A 193 -6.07 -25.51 0.29
CA PRO A 193 -5.57 -24.57 -0.70
C PRO A 193 -6.25 -23.22 -0.42
N LYS A 194 -5.47 -22.21 -0.06
CA LYS A 194 -5.97 -20.85 0.15
C LYS A 194 -6.20 -20.22 -1.21
N SER A 195 -7.24 -19.41 -1.30
CA SER A 195 -7.39 -18.49 -2.42
C SER A 195 -6.15 -17.61 -2.51
N ASP A 196 -5.81 -17.21 -3.72
CA ASP A 196 -4.62 -16.40 -3.98
C ASP A 196 -5.01 -15.16 -4.77
N PHE A 197 -4.54 -13.99 -4.34
CA PHE A 197 -4.68 -12.73 -5.08
C PHE A 197 -3.29 -12.24 -5.49
N SER A 198 -2.79 -12.85 -6.56
CA SER A 198 -1.41 -12.72 -7.03
C SER A 198 -0.97 -11.27 -7.28
N LEU A 199 -1.85 -10.45 -7.88
CA LEU A 199 -1.55 -9.04 -8.16
C LEU A 199 -1.21 -8.27 -6.88
N VAL A 200 -1.99 -8.48 -5.81
CA VAL A 200 -1.76 -7.83 -4.51
C VAL A 200 -0.49 -8.36 -3.85
N GLN A 201 -0.25 -9.68 -3.91
CA GLN A 201 0.96 -10.27 -3.32
C GLN A 201 2.25 -9.74 -3.98
N SER A 202 2.27 -9.65 -5.31
CA SER A 202 3.44 -9.12 -6.03
C SER A 202 3.67 -7.64 -5.74
N LEU A 203 2.60 -6.84 -5.66
CA LEU A 203 2.68 -5.44 -5.25
C LEU A 203 3.14 -5.28 -3.79
N LEU A 204 2.68 -6.13 -2.88
CA LEU A 204 3.14 -6.16 -1.48
C LEU A 204 4.63 -6.47 -1.41
N ALA A 205 5.12 -7.46 -2.17
CA ALA A 205 6.53 -7.81 -2.22
C ALA A 205 7.39 -6.62 -2.69
N LEU A 206 7.02 -5.98 -3.81
CA LEU A 206 7.75 -4.84 -4.36
C LEU A 206 7.59 -3.55 -3.54
N SER A 207 6.56 -3.43 -2.71
CA SER A 207 6.42 -2.30 -1.78
C SER A 207 7.59 -2.20 -0.80
N ASN A 208 8.29 -3.32 -0.55
CA ASN A 208 9.47 -3.40 0.32
C ASN A 208 10.80 -3.30 -0.45
N SER A 209 10.78 -2.91 -1.73
CA SER A 209 12.00 -2.68 -2.51
C SER A 209 12.87 -1.59 -1.86
N ALA A 210 14.18 -1.73 -2.02
CA ALA A 210 15.15 -0.70 -1.63
C ALA A 210 15.13 0.50 -2.58
N ASP A 211 14.62 0.34 -3.81
CA ASP A 211 14.38 1.44 -4.73
C ASP A 211 13.06 2.13 -4.34
N SER A 212 13.17 3.37 -3.87
CA SER A 212 12.02 4.15 -3.41
C SER A 212 10.99 4.40 -4.51
N ARG A 213 11.40 4.48 -5.78
CA ARG A 213 10.49 4.66 -6.91
C ARG A 213 9.65 3.42 -7.15
N VAL A 214 10.28 2.24 -7.07
CA VAL A 214 9.59 0.93 -7.18
C VAL A 214 8.62 0.77 -6.02
N ALA A 215 9.06 1.05 -4.79
CA ALA A 215 8.24 0.95 -3.60
C ALA A 215 7.00 1.87 -3.66
N VAL A 216 7.18 3.14 -4.05
CA VAL A 216 6.08 4.11 -4.17
C VAL A 216 5.07 3.67 -5.24
N LYS A 217 5.52 3.26 -6.43
CA LYS A 217 4.62 2.76 -7.47
C LYS A 217 3.87 1.50 -7.06
N SER A 218 4.50 0.64 -6.28
CA SER A 218 3.84 -0.54 -5.73
C SER A 218 2.74 -0.16 -4.76
N CYS A 219 3.00 0.83 -3.89
CA CYS A 219 2.01 1.41 -2.99
C CYS A 219 0.84 2.08 -3.74
N GLU A 220 1.10 2.80 -4.83
CA GLU A 220 0.05 3.33 -5.72
C GLU A 220 -0.81 2.21 -6.32
N GLY A 221 -0.17 1.11 -6.77
CA GLY A 221 -0.87 -0.07 -7.27
C GLY A 221 -1.75 -0.75 -6.21
N LEU A 222 -1.26 -0.86 -4.97
CA LEU A 222 -2.03 -1.38 -3.84
C LEU A 222 -3.23 -0.50 -3.52
N MET A 223 -3.05 0.82 -3.52
CA MET A 223 -4.13 1.79 -3.30
C MET A 223 -5.21 1.71 -4.39
N LEU A 224 -4.80 1.54 -5.65
CA LEU A 224 -5.72 1.29 -6.75
C LEU A 224 -6.50 -0.01 -6.54
N CYS A 225 -5.83 -1.12 -6.20
CA CYS A 225 -6.51 -2.39 -5.95
C CYS A 225 -7.49 -2.31 -4.76
N ALA A 226 -7.10 -1.61 -3.69
CA ALA A 226 -7.94 -1.42 -2.51
C ALA A 226 -9.15 -0.51 -2.76
N SER A 227 -9.09 0.40 -3.73
CA SER A 227 -10.19 1.32 -4.10
C SER A 227 -11.17 0.75 -5.12
N LEU A 228 -10.98 -0.49 -5.58
CA LEU A 228 -11.89 -1.12 -6.53
C LEU A 228 -13.30 -1.31 -5.93
N PRO A 229 -14.37 -1.13 -6.74
CA PRO A 229 -15.74 -1.35 -6.29
C PRO A 229 -16.08 -2.84 -6.10
N GLU A 230 -15.29 -3.75 -6.65
CA GLU A 230 -15.53 -5.19 -6.64
C GLU A 230 -15.42 -5.80 -5.22
N GLN A 231 -16.55 -6.20 -4.64
CA GLN A 231 -16.59 -6.74 -3.28
C GLN A 231 -15.77 -8.02 -3.13
N ASN A 232 -15.72 -8.88 -4.15
CA ASN A 232 -14.92 -10.10 -4.11
C ASN A 232 -13.42 -9.79 -3.99
N ALA A 233 -12.94 -8.76 -4.69
CA ALA A 233 -11.55 -8.32 -4.58
C ALA A 233 -11.25 -7.77 -3.18
N ALA A 234 -12.18 -7.02 -2.59
CA ALA A 234 -12.03 -6.53 -1.22
C ALA A 234 -11.97 -7.67 -0.20
N VAL A 235 -12.84 -8.67 -0.33
CA VAL A 235 -12.85 -9.86 0.54
C VAL A 235 -11.55 -10.65 0.38
N SER A 236 -11.11 -10.91 -0.85
CA SER A 236 -9.88 -11.64 -1.11
C SER A 236 -8.62 -10.90 -0.69
N MET A 237 -8.54 -9.58 -0.89
CA MET A 237 -7.41 -8.80 -0.42
C MET A 237 -7.23 -8.92 1.11
N VAL A 238 -8.32 -8.90 1.88
CA VAL A 238 -8.24 -8.99 3.36
C VAL A 238 -8.03 -10.42 3.85
N ASN A 239 -8.75 -11.40 3.28
CA ASN A 239 -8.82 -12.75 3.83
C ASN A 239 -7.79 -13.71 3.21
N ASP A 240 -7.42 -13.47 1.96
CA ASP A 240 -6.57 -14.38 1.16
C ASP A 240 -5.14 -13.86 0.99
N THR A 241 -4.83 -12.67 1.53
CA THR A 241 -3.48 -12.10 1.51
C THR A 241 -3.08 -11.58 2.88
N GLU A 242 -1.80 -11.25 3.04
CA GLU A 242 -1.27 -10.64 4.27
C GLU A 242 -1.34 -9.10 4.24
N PHE A 243 -2.15 -8.51 3.37
CA PHE A 243 -2.22 -7.06 3.15
C PHE A 243 -2.34 -6.24 4.45
N CYS A 244 -3.36 -6.53 5.27
CA CYS A 244 -3.59 -5.78 6.51
C CYS A 244 -2.46 -6.00 7.53
N THR A 245 -1.86 -7.19 7.55
CA THR A 245 -0.78 -7.53 8.48
C THR A 245 0.51 -6.83 8.07
N GLN A 246 0.90 -6.89 6.80
CA GLN A 246 2.15 -6.29 6.32
C GLN A 246 2.13 -4.76 6.40
N VAL A 247 1.00 -4.12 6.07
CA VAL A 247 0.87 -2.66 6.16
C VAL A 247 1.01 -2.18 7.61
N SER A 248 0.31 -2.83 8.55
CA SER A 248 0.42 -2.54 9.99
C SER A 248 1.81 -2.84 10.53
N GLN A 249 2.41 -3.97 10.15
CA GLN A 249 3.73 -4.37 10.60
C GLN A 249 4.80 -3.35 10.20
N ARG A 250 4.74 -2.82 8.98
CA ARG A 250 5.67 -1.77 8.53
C ARG A 250 5.50 -0.45 9.29
N LEU A 251 4.28 -0.12 9.72
CA LEU A 251 4.03 1.02 10.61
C LEU A 251 4.70 0.81 11.98
N ILE A 252 4.60 -0.39 12.53
CA ILE A 252 5.25 -0.75 13.80
C ILE A 252 6.78 -0.70 13.65
N GLU A 253 7.34 -1.29 12.60
CA GLU A 253 8.79 -1.31 12.37
C GLU A 253 9.39 0.08 12.16
N SER A 254 8.65 1.00 11.55
CA SER A 254 9.07 2.40 11.42
C SER A 254 8.92 3.15 12.75
N TYR A 255 7.86 2.92 13.52
CA TYR A 255 7.71 3.48 14.87
C TYR A 255 8.82 3.04 15.82
N LEU A 256 9.22 1.77 15.82
CA LEU A 256 10.26 1.24 16.70
C LEU A 256 11.66 1.81 16.41
N LYS A 257 11.86 2.45 15.26
CA LYS A 257 13.10 3.15 14.89
C LYS A 257 13.09 4.63 15.27
N LEU A 258 11.99 5.14 15.84
CA LEU A 258 11.89 6.53 16.24
C LEU A 258 12.91 6.87 17.33
N PRO A 259 13.45 8.10 17.30
CA PRO A 259 14.40 8.53 18.32
C PRO A 259 13.74 8.62 19.70
N SER A 260 14.46 8.16 20.72
CA SER A 260 14.01 8.14 22.12
C SER A 260 14.25 9.46 22.86
N ASN A 261 14.98 10.40 22.25
CA ASN A 261 15.34 11.69 22.83
C ASN A 261 15.10 12.81 21.81
N VAL A 262 13.85 13.27 21.70
CA VAL A 262 13.45 14.39 20.84
C VAL A 262 12.51 15.30 21.62
N HIS A 263 12.73 16.60 21.50
CA HIS A 263 11.87 17.58 22.17
C HIS A 263 10.50 17.63 21.46
N PRO A 264 9.36 17.62 22.17
CA PRO A 264 8.03 17.60 21.54
C PRO A 264 7.80 18.69 20.48
N SER A 265 8.41 19.87 20.66
CA SER A 265 8.34 20.99 19.70
C SER A 265 9.02 20.72 18.37
N GLU A 266 10.05 19.86 18.32
CA GLU A 266 10.74 19.49 17.08
C GLU A 266 9.86 18.58 16.22
N LEU A 267 9.02 17.73 16.86
CA LEU A 267 8.07 16.87 16.15
C LEU A 267 7.03 17.67 15.37
N ASP A 268 6.64 18.83 15.91
CA ASP A 268 5.63 19.70 15.31
C ASP A 268 6.10 20.34 13.99
N MET A 269 7.40 20.57 13.84
CA MET A 269 8.00 21.23 12.68
C MET A 269 8.27 20.28 11.51
N VAL A 270 8.24 18.97 11.73
CA VAL A 270 8.53 18.00 10.68
C VAL A 270 7.31 17.79 9.81
N GLU A 271 7.39 18.22 8.56
CA GLU A 271 6.43 17.87 7.51
C GLU A 271 6.89 16.60 6.80
N ALA A 272 5.95 15.69 6.59
CA ALA A 272 6.17 14.43 5.89
C ALA A 272 4.88 14.08 5.14
N LYS A 273 5.03 13.67 3.88
CA LYS A 273 3.92 13.21 3.04
C LYS A 273 4.40 12.02 2.23
N TRP A 274 3.56 11.00 2.13
CA TRP A 274 3.91 9.82 1.36
C TRP A 274 4.14 10.18 -0.13
N GLY A 275 5.08 9.49 -0.77
CA GLY A 275 5.41 9.70 -2.18
C GLY A 275 6.30 10.93 -2.47
N LEU A 276 6.60 11.77 -1.47
CA LEU A 276 7.46 12.95 -1.61
C LEU A 276 8.86 12.81 -1.00
N ASP A 277 9.22 11.62 -0.47
CA ASP A 277 10.49 11.34 0.21
C ASP A 277 11.76 11.50 -0.68
N ILE A 278 11.62 11.94 -1.93
CA ILE A 278 12.73 12.22 -2.87
C ILE A 278 13.31 13.64 -2.67
N ILE A 279 12.70 14.48 -1.84
CA ILE A 279 13.05 15.89 -1.63
C ILE A 279 13.23 16.06 -0.10
N THR A 280 14.38 16.34 0.53
CA THR A 280 15.47 17.30 0.27
C THR A 280 16.74 16.83 1.02
N GLU A 281 17.79 16.38 0.33
CA GLU A 281 19.13 16.26 0.95
C GLU A 281 19.72 17.64 1.33
N SER A 282 19.12 18.73 0.86
CA SER A 282 19.60 20.09 1.03
C SER A 282 19.21 20.77 2.34
N GLU A 283 18.40 20.14 3.21
CA GLU A 283 17.90 20.73 4.47
C GLU A 283 18.53 20.13 5.75
N ASP A 284 19.58 19.31 5.61
CA ASP A 284 20.18 18.59 6.74
C ASP A 284 21.01 19.47 7.71
N GLN A 285 21.14 20.78 7.46
CA GLN A 285 21.97 21.68 8.27
C GLN A 285 21.36 22.04 9.65
N GLN A 286 20.10 21.68 9.92
CA GLN A 286 19.40 21.95 11.20
C GLN A 286 18.60 20.74 11.74
N SER A 287 19.01 19.50 11.43
CA SER A 287 18.24 18.31 11.83
C SER A 287 18.65 17.75 13.21
N PHE A 288 17.67 17.30 14.00
CA PHE A 288 17.92 16.49 15.20
C PHE A 288 18.21 15.04 14.82
N LEU A 289 18.87 14.31 15.73
CA LEU A 289 19.23 12.90 15.54
C LEU A 289 17.96 12.04 15.39
N GLY A 290 17.84 11.36 14.26
CA GLY A 290 16.68 10.50 13.96
C GLY A 290 15.55 11.18 13.19
N LYS A 291 15.69 12.43 12.74
CA LYS A 291 14.70 13.12 11.87
C LYS A 291 14.27 12.28 10.67
N ARG A 292 15.20 11.58 10.00
CA ARG A 292 14.88 10.70 8.86
C ARG A 292 13.97 9.52 9.23
N HIS A 293 14.16 8.94 10.42
CA HIS A 293 13.27 7.87 10.91
C HIS A 293 11.87 8.42 11.20
N LEU A 294 11.78 9.64 11.74
CA LEU A 294 10.50 10.32 11.94
C LEU A 294 9.79 10.61 10.62
N ILE A 295 10.49 11.16 9.62
CA ILE A 295 9.92 11.41 8.29
C ILE A 295 9.42 10.09 7.70
N SER A 296 10.23 9.03 7.73
CA SER A 296 9.84 7.73 7.21
C SER A 296 8.59 7.15 7.90
N PHE A 297 8.51 7.25 9.24
CA PHE A 297 7.32 6.83 9.99
C PHE A 297 6.09 7.67 9.63
N LEU A 298 6.21 9.00 9.60
CA LEU A 298 5.09 9.89 9.30
C LEU A 298 4.63 9.76 7.84
N SER A 299 5.54 9.61 6.88
CA SER A 299 5.23 9.31 5.49
C SER A 299 4.49 7.97 5.36
N TRP A 300 4.87 6.94 6.13
CA TRP A 300 4.14 5.66 6.12
C TRP A 300 2.77 5.74 6.80
N LEU A 301 2.64 6.50 7.89
CA LEU A 301 1.34 6.76 8.53
C LEU A 301 0.41 7.54 7.59
N ASP A 302 0.93 8.54 6.89
CA ASP A 302 0.20 9.31 5.87
C ASP A 302 -0.25 8.38 4.72
N TYR A 303 0.62 7.48 4.23
CA TYR A 303 0.21 6.45 3.27
C TYR A 303 -0.94 5.58 3.79
N CYS A 304 -0.85 5.09 5.04
CA CYS A 304 -1.92 4.29 5.64
C CYS A 304 -3.24 5.05 5.69
N ASP A 305 -3.20 6.33 6.09
CA ASP A 305 -4.39 7.19 6.17
C ASP A 305 -5.01 7.44 4.78
N GLN A 306 -4.20 7.79 3.77
CA GLN A 306 -4.66 8.03 2.41
C GLN A 306 -5.23 6.74 1.78
N LEU A 307 -4.56 5.60 1.99
CA LEU A 307 -5.02 4.28 1.55
C LEU A 307 -6.39 3.94 2.16
N ILE A 308 -6.55 4.09 3.48
CA ILE A 308 -7.82 3.84 4.18
C ILE A 308 -8.90 4.80 3.69
N GLY A 309 -8.56 6.06 3.42
CA GLY A 309 -9.48 7.09 2.97
C GLY A 309 -10.13 6.80 1.60
N VAL A 310 -9.42 6.11 0.70
CA VAL A 310 -9.91 5.80 -0.66
C VAL A 310 -10.33 4.34 -0.85
N ALA A 311 -10.04 3.46 0.11
CA ALA A 311 -10.30 2.04 -0.02
C ALA A 311 -11.79 1.69 0.06
N ASN A 312 -12.13 0.50 -0.46
CA ASN A 312 -13.41 -0.14 -0.23
C ASN A 312 -13.70 -0.20 1.30
N PRO A 313 -14.93 0.09 1.76
CA PRO A 313 -15.26 0.16 3.18
C PRO A 313 -14.90 -1.09 3.99
N TYR A 314 -14.96 -2.29 3.38
CA TYR A 314 -14.57 -3.53 4.04
C TYR A 314 -13.05 -3.58 4.32
N ILE A 315 -12.23 -3.16 3.34
CA ILE A 315 -10.78 -3.09 3.46
C ILE A 315 -10.40 -1.99 4.46
N ALA A 316 -10.98 -0.80 4.31
CA ALA A 316 -10.74 0.34 5.18
C ALA A 316 -10.98 -0.02 6.65
N LYS A 317 -12.15 -0.63 6.96
CA LYS A 317 -12.48 -1.09 8.31
C LYS A 317 -11.50 -2.16 8.82
N SER A 318 -11.14 -3.13 7.97
CA SER A 318 -10.25 -4.24 8.36
C SER A 318 -8.83 -3.75 8.65
N LEU A 319 -8.31 -2.85 7.81
CA LEU A 319 -6.98 -2.27 7.98
C LEU A 319 -6.92 -1.32 9.18
N SER A 320 -7.91 -0.43 9.35
CA SER A 320 -7.98 0.44 10.55
C SER A 320 -8.01 -0.38 11.84
N LYS A 321 -8.80 -1.45 11.85
CA LYS A 321 -8.87 -2.37 13.00
C LYS A 321 -7.55 -3.11 13.23
N SER A 322 -6.89 -3.57 12.18
CA SER A 322 -5.54 -4.16 12.28
C SER A 322 -4.55 -3.19 12.91
N ILE A 323 -4.52 -1.92 12.47
CA ILE A 323 -3.66 -0.88 13.06
C ILE A 323 -4.03 -0.64 14.53
N ARG A 324 -5.32 -0.61 14.88
CA ARG A 324 -5.76 -0.49 16.27
C ARG A 324 -5.19 -1.61 17.15
N GLU A 325 -5.47 -2.85 16.77
CA GLU A 325 -5.14 -4.03 17.57
C GLU A 325 -3.62 -4.27 17.66
N THR A 326 -2.86 -3.96 16.61
CA THR A 326 -1.42 -4.28 16.54
C THR A 326 -0.49 -3.12 16.87
N PHE A 327 -0.86 -1.89 16.53
CA PHE A 327 -0.02 -0.72 16.79
C PHE A 327 -0.50 0.03 18.03
N LEU A 328 -1.78 0.41 18.11
CA LEU A 328 -2.25 1.23 19.22
C LEU A 328 -2.31 0.42 20.53
N ASP A 329 -2.96 -0.74 20.52
CA ASP A 329 -3.16 -1.52 21.74
C ASP A 329 -1.87 -2.23 22.20
N VAL A 330 -1.06 -2.77 21.27
CA VAL A 330 0.15 -3.53 21.65
C VAL A 330 1.38 -2.65 21.86
N ILE A 331 1.52 -1.53 21.12
CA ILE A 331 2.74 -0.70 21.17
C ILE A 331 2.49 0.63 21.88
N MET A 332 1.43 1.36 21.52
CA MET A 332 1.17 2.69 22.08
C MET A 332 0.64 2.62 23.51
N GLU A 333 -0.29 1.72 23.84
CA GLU A 333 -0.86 1.64 25.20
C GLU A 333 0.21 1.42 26.29
N PRO A 334 1.11 0.43 26.20
CA PRO A 334 2.16 0.27 27.20
C PRO A 334 3.08 1.48 27.30
N SER A 335 3.39 2.11 26.15
CA SER A 335 4.22 3.32 26.08
C SER A 335 3.55 4.52 26.74
N LEU A 336 2.22 4.62 26.66
CA LEU A 336 1.45 5.67 27.33
C LEU A 336 1.30 5.39 28.82
N LEU A 337 1.11 4.14 29.24
CA LEU A 337 0.87 3.77 30.64
C LEU A 337 2.15 3.62 31.49
N GLN A 338 3.32 3.82 30.89
CA GLN A 338 4.59 3.71 31.60
C GLN A 338 4.75 4.71 32.76
N THR A 339 5.68 4.37 33.66
CA THR A 339 6.01 5.16 34.86
C THR A 339 7.06 6.24 34.61
N SER A 340 7.90 6.08 33.59
CA SER A 340 8.90 7.08 33.20
C SER A 340 8.20 8.35 32.71
N GLU A 341 8.49 9.48 33.35
CA GLU A 341 7.92 10.78 32.95
C GLU A 341 8.35 11.16 31.54
N THR A 342 9.67 11.17 31.25
CA THR A 342 10.21 11.48 29.92
C THR A 342 9.65 10.55 28.85
N GLY A 343 9.53 9.25 29.17
CA GLY A 343 8.93 8.29 28.26
C GLY A 343 7.44 8.58 28.00
N ALA A 344 6.68 8.90 29.04
CA ALA A 344 5.27 9.22 28.94
C ALA A 344 5.02 10.53 28.14
N VAL A 345 5.85 11.56 28.36
CA VAL A 345 5.85 12.79 27.55
C VAL A 345 6.05 12.44 26.09
N LEU A 346 7.11 11.71 25.77
CA LEU A 346 7.47 11.41 24.38
C LEU A 346 6.41 10.54 23.68
N ALA A 347 5.89 9.51 24.37
CA ALA A 347 4.81 8.66 23.83
C ALA A 347 3.53 9.47 23.55
N THR A 348 3.19 10.40 24.45
CA THR A 348 2.03 11.29 24.29
C THR A 348 2.26 12.28 23.14
N ALA A 349 3.47 12.80 22.98
CA ALA A 349 3.84 13.67 21.87
C ALA A 349 3.77 12.94 20.51
N TYR A 350 4.26 11.71 20.43
CA TYR A 350 4.13 10.88 19.22
C TYR A 350 2.68 10.54 18.89
N LEU A 351 1.85 10.19 19.89
CA LEU A 351 0.41 9.98 19.68
C LEU A 351 -0.27 11.24 19.15
N THR A 352 0.04 12.41 19.74
CA THR A 352 -0.47 13.70 19.28
C THR A 352 -0.07 13.98 17.83
N ARG A 353 1.19 13.67 17.48
CA ARG A 353 1.68 13.84 16.10
C ARG A 353 0.97 12.90 15.13
N CYS A 354 0.70 11.66 15.53
CA CYS A 354 -0.08 10.69 14.74
C CYS A 354 -1.49 11.21 14.48
N LEU A 355 -2.19 11.66 15.52
CA LEU A 355 -3.52 12.25 15.40
C LEU A 355 -3.54 13.43 14.45
N ARG A 356 -2.51 14.30 14.47
CA ARG A 356 -2.44 15.41 13.51
C ARG A 356 -2.43 14.93 12.06
N THR A 357 -1.72 13.83 11.77
CA THR A 357 -1.65 13.24 10.43
C THR A 357 -2.95 12.53 10.01
N VAL A 358 -3.58 11.78 10.93
CA VAL A 358 -4.76 10.95 10.62
C VAL A 358 -5.99 11.80 10.29
N CYS A 359 -6.53 11.64 9.09
CA CYS A 359 -7.71 12.36 8.58
C CYS A 359 -8.81 11.42 8.08
N SER A 360 -8.49 10.19 7.68
CA SER A 360 -9.48 9.22 7.21
C SER A 360 -10.45 8.82 8.32
N HIS A 361 -11.75 8.84 8.02
CA HIS A 361 -12.80 8.60 9.02
C HIS A 361 -12.66 7.24 9.74
N PRO A 362 -12.40 6.11 9.04
CA PRO A 362 -12.25 4.81 9.71
C PRO A 362 -11.04 4.76 10.65
N LEU A 363 -9.89 5.31 10.26
CA LEU A 363 -8.70 5.31 11.11
C LEU A 363 -8.86 6.28 12.28
N LEU A 364 -9.38 7.47 12.04
CA LEU A 364 -9.66 8.45 13.10
C LEU A 364 -10.61 7.88 14.15
N ALA A 365 -11.65 7.15 13.73
CA ALA A 365 -12.57 6.49 14.65
C ALA A 365 -11.84 5.49 15.56
N GLU A 366 -10.91 4.70 15.03
CA GLU A 366 -10.12 3.76 15.82
C GLU A 366 -9.16 4.46 16.79
N PHE A 367 -8.54 5.58 16.40
CA PHE A 367 -7.76 6.42 17.31
C PHE A 367 -8.63 7.05 18.41
N CYS A 368 -9.82 7.52 18.09
CA CYS A 368 -10.74 8.11 19.07
C CYS A 368 -11.19 7.07 20.10
N LYS A 369 -11.58 5.88 19.64
CA LYS A 369 -11.93 4.75 20.49
C LYS A 369 -10.76 4.29 21.36
N PHE A 370 -9.53 4.37 20.86
CA PHE A 370 -8.33 4.02 21.61
C PHE A 370 -8.13 4.97 22.78
N ILE A 371 -8.27 6.27 22.53
CA ILE A 371 -8.00 7.30 23.53
C ILE A 371 -9.17 7.45 24.51
N LEU A 372 -10.41 7.37 24.03
CA LEU A 372 -11.61 7.71 24.80
C LEU A 372 -12.41 6.47 25.26
N GLY A 373 -12.10 5.28 24.72
CA GLY A 373 -12.85 4.05 24.93
C GLY A 373 -13.98 3.86 23.91
N ASP A 374 -14.52 2.64 23.78
CA ASP A 374 -15.58 2.30 22.83
C ASP A 374 -17.01 2.62 23.32
N ASP A 375 -17.17 2.79 24.64
CA ASP A 375 -18.47 2.87 25.30
C ASP A 375 -19.00 4.31 25.34
N MET A 376 -20.31 4.48 25.14
CA MET A 376 -21.03 5.76 25.19
C MET A 376 -21.88 5.90 26.46
N LEU A 377 -21.97 4.85 27.27
CA LEU A 377 -22.69 4.86 28.54
C LEU A 377 -21.93 5.66 29.61
N PRO A 378 -22.63 6.27 30.58
CA PRO A 378 -21.99 6.95 31.71
C PRO A 378 -20.92 6.10 32.38
N GLU A 379 -19.86 6.76 32.83
CA GLU A 379 -18.75 6.06 33.48
C GLU A 379 -19.15 5.50 34.84
N VAL A 380 -18.73 4.27 35.09
CA VAL A 380 -18.84 3.64 36.41
C VAL A 380 -17.47 3.73 37.08
N GLU A 381 -17.44 4.25 38.30
CA GLU A 381 -16.22 4.31 39.10
C GLU A 381 -15.63 2.92 39.33
N GLY A 382 -14.30 2.83 39.40
CA GLY A 382 -13.58 1.57 39.66
C GLY A 382 -13.41 0.62 38.47
N THR A 383 -13.92 0.92 37.27
CA THR A 383 -13.71 0.05 36.09
C THR A 383 -12.37 0.33 35.40
N ASP A 384 -11.68 -0.74 34.98
CA ASP A 384 -10.44 -0.69 34.19
C ASP A 384 -10.69 -0.64 32.67
N LYS A 385 -11.91 -0.32 32.23
CA LYS A 385 -12.26 -0.32 30.80
C LYS A 385 -11.67 0.86 30.00
N TRP A 386 -11.26 1.93 30.66
CA TRP A 386 -10.87 3.21 30.04
C TRP A 386 -9.56 3.74 30.63
N ARG A 387 -8.56 2.85 30.79
CA ARG A 387 -7.29 3.14 31.48
C ARG A 387 -6.46 4.20 30.76
N VAL A 388 -6.37 4.14 29.43
CA VAL A 388 -5.66 5.15 28.62
C VAL A 388 -6.30 6.52 28.83
N ARG A 389 -7.62 6.64 28.66
CA ARG A 389 -8.35 7.89 28.89
C ARG A 389 -8.10 8.44 30.29
N ARG A 390 -8.34 7.63 31.33
CA ARG A 390 -8.17 8.03 32.73
C ARG A 390 -6.76 8.58 32.96
N ARG A 391 -5.77 7.81 32.52
CA ARG A 391 -4.36 8.15 32.72
C ARG A 391 -3.99 9.46 32.03
N LEU A 392 -4.51 9.72 30.83
CA LEU A 392 -4.25 10.96 30.09
C LEU A 392 -4.94 12.16 30.74
N ILE A 393 -6.19 12.00 31.23
CA ILE A 393 -6.91 13.05 31.96
C ILE A 393 -6.21 13.38 33.28
N ASP A 394 -5.83 12.37 34.08
CA ASP A 394 -5.10 12.56 35.34
C ASP A 394 -3.78 13.32 35.13
N ARG A 395 -3.15 13.14 33.97
CA ARG A 395 -1.89 13.81 33.63
C ARG A 395 -2.06 15.28 33.27
N CYS A 396 -3.26 15.74 32.90
CA CYS A 396 -3.51 17.16 32.63
C CYS A 396 -3.28 18.04 33.87
N ASP A 397 -3.44 17.51 35.08
CA ASP A 397 -3.17 18.20 36.36
C ASP A 397 -1.95 17.60 37.09
N HIS A 398 -0.95 17.13 36.34
CA HIS A 398 0.26 16.57 36.91
C HIS A 398 1.23 17.65 37.41
N LEU A 399 2.00 17.35 38.46
CA LEU A 399 3.03 18.24 39.03
C LEU A 399 4.14 18.64 38.03
N SER A 400 4.37 17.79 37.04
CA SER A 400 5.30 18.08 35.93
C SER A 400 4.58 18.89 34.86
N GLU A 401 5.04 20.13 34.69
CA GLU A 401 4.53 21.06 33.68
C GLU A 401 4.66 20.48 32.26
N GLU A 402 5.75 19.79 31.96
CA GLU A 402 5.98 19.19 30.63
C GLU A 402 4.96 18.08 30.33
N LEU A 403 4.69 17.21 31.30
CA LEU A 403 3.71 16.12 31.16
C LEU A 403 2.28 16.66 31.09
N SER A 404 1.94 17.65 31.92
CA SER A 404 0.65 18.34 31.88
C SER A 404 0.42 19.02 30.54
N LEU A 405 1.36 19.86 30.10
CA LEU A 405 1.26 20.58 28.82
C LEU A 405 1.16 19.63 27.62
N THR A 406 1.96 18.56 27.60
CA THR A 406 1.92 17.59 26.51
C THR A 406 0.60 16.82 26.47
N SER A 407 0.03 16.48 27.63
CA SER A 407 -1.29 15.85 27.71
C SER A 407 -2.41 16.79 27.29
N LEU A 408 -2.34 18.07 27.66
CA LEU A 408 -3.29 19.10 27.21
C LEU A 408 -3.25 19.30 25.69
N LYS A 409 -2.05 19.33 25.09
CA LYS A 409 -1.88 19.40 23.63
C LYS A 409 -2.52 18.21 22.89
N LEU A 410 -2.50 17.01 23.47
CA LEU A 410 -3.19 15.85 22.91
C LEU A 410 -4.70 16.09 22.83
N PHE A 411 -5.31 16.59 23.92
CA PHE A 411 -6.76 16.86 23.96
C PHE A 411 -7.13 18.05 23.08
N ASP A 412 -6.30 19.10 23.00
CA ASP A 412 -6.49 20.19 22.04
C ASP A 412 -6.51 19.66 20.60
N MET A 413 -5.55 18.78 20.24
CA MET A 413 -5.52 18.14 18.93
C MET A 413 -6.76 17.27 18.66
N LEU A 414 -7.26 16.54 19.66
CA LEU A 414 -8.50 15.77 19.54
C LEU A 414 -9.71 16.68 19.32
N LEU A 415 -9.84 17.78 20.08
CA LEU A 415 -10.96 18.71 19.96
C LEU A 415 -10.94 19.48 18.63
N GLN A 416 -9.78 19.62 17.99
CA GLN A 416 -9.65 20.17 16.64
C GLN A 416 -10.12 19.20 15.55
N LYS A 417 -10.34 17.91 15.86
CA LYS A 417 -10.95 16.95 14.93
C LYS A 417 -12.46 17.13 14.96
N ASP A 418 -13.05 17.33 13.78
CA ASP A 418 -14.50 17.43 13.60
C ASP A 418 -15.15 16.04 13.73
N ASN A 419 -15.36 15.59 14.98
CA ASN A 419 -15.93 14.29 15.29
C ASN A 419 -16.80 14.35 16.56
N GLU A 420 -18.10 14.13 16.39
CA GLU A 420 -19.10 14.15 17.47
C GLU A 420 -18.78 13.18 18.62
N PHE A 421 -18.15 12.05 18.31
CA PHE A 421 -17.75 11.05 19.31
C PHE A 421 -16.81 11.63 20.36
N ILE A 422 -15.93 12.56 19.95
CA ILE A 422 -14.95 13.20 20.82
C ILE A 422 -15.65 14.12 21.81
N ILE A 423 -16.50 15.02 21.30
CA ILE A 423 -17.26 15.97 22.13
C ILE A 423 -18.18 15.21 23.09
N TYR A 424 -18.85 14.16 22.60
CA TYR A 424 -19.69 13.34 23.45
C TYR A 424 -18.89 12.71 24.59
N ASN A 425 -17.80 12.00 24.30
CA ASN A 425 -17.05 11.28 25.34
C ASN A 425 -16.30 12.18 26.32
N LEU A 426 -15.82 13.35 25.87
CA LEU A 426 -15.08 14.27 26.74
C LEU A 426 -15.99 15.18 27.56
N VAL A 427 -17.14 15.59 27.02
CA VAL A 427 -17.99 16.62 27.65
C VAL A 427 -19.34 16.05 28.08
N LEU A 428 -20.06 15.41 27.17
CA LEU A 428 -21.48 15.14 27.37
C LEU A 428 -21.78 13.83 28.10
N ARG A 429 -20.93 12.82 27.95
CA ARG A 429 -21.15 11.43 28.38
C ARG A 429 -21.60 11.28 29.83
N ASN A 430 -21.02 12.05 30.74
CA ASN A 430 -21.33 12.00 32.18
C ASN A 430 -22.28 13.12 32.61
N LEU A 431 -22.70 13.99 31.69
CA LEU A 431 -23.62 15.10 31.95
C LEU A 431 -25.05 14.81 31.46
N ILE A 432 -25.17 14.04 30.38
CA ILE A 432 -26.45 13.59 29.83
C ILE A 432 -27.08 12.61 30.83
N GLY A 433 -28.18 13.05 31.45
CA GLY A 433 -28.90 12.30 32.51
C GLY A 433 -28.94 13.02 33.85
N ARG A 434 -28.01 13.96 34.09
CA ARG A 434 -27.84 14.65 35.39
C ARG A 434 -27.66 13.69 36.57
N ASP A 435 -27.13 12.50 36.32
CA ASP A 435 -26.92 11.49 37.37
C ASP A 435 -25.87 11.94 38.41
N TYR A 436 -25.04 12.94 38.08
CA TYR A 436 -24.19 13.65 39.05
C TYR A 436 -24.99 14.47 40.09
N TYR A 437 -26.31 14.61 39.91
CA TYR A 437 -27.23 15.38 40.74
C TYR A 437 -28.16 14.49 41.58
N THR A 438 -28.07 13.16 41.50
CA THR A 438 -28.87 12.28 42.36
C THR A 438 -28.48 12.49 43.83
N GLU A 439 -29.46 12.75 44.70
CA GLU A 439 -29.28 13.19 46.10
C GLU A 439 -28.40 12.27 46.95
N ASP A 440 -28.24 11.00 46.56
CA ASP A 440 -27.37 10.03 47.24
C ASP A 440 -25.89 10.45 47.25
N THR A 441 -25.39 11.13 46.20
CA THR A 441 -23.98 11.56 46.14
C THR A 441 -23.71 12.79 47.02
N VAL A 442 -24.73 13.60 47.29
CA VAL A 442 -24.64 14.77 48.18
C VAL A 442 -24.71 14.33 49.64
N MET A 443 -25.58 13.38 49.98
CA MET A 443 -25.68 12.83 51.34
C MET A 443 -24.38 12.15 51.79
N VAL A 444 -23.73 11.36 50.93
CA VAL A 444 -22.45 10.68 51.26
C VAL A 444 -21.33 11.69 51.50
N LYS A 445 -21.22 12.78 50.72
CA LYS A 445 -20.20 13.82 50.96
C LYS A 445 -20.50 14.66 52.22
N VAL A 446 -21.77 14.85 52.59
CA VAL A 446 -22.17 15.56 53.81
C VAL A 446 -21.96 14.71 55.06
N GLU A 447 -22.16 13.39 54.99
CA GLU A 447 -21.85 12.48 56.10
C GLU A 447 -20.34 12.35 56.31
N ASP A 448 -19.55 12.25 55.24
CA ASP A 448 -18.08 12.09 55.31
C ASP A 448 -17.34 13.37 55.74
N SER A 449 -17.99 14.53 55.61
CA SER A 449 -17.51 15.81 56.16
C SER A 449 -17.92 15.99 57.64
N ARG A 450 -19.10 15.52 58.05
CA ARG A 450 -19.54 15.50 59.46
C ARG A 450 -18.69 14.56 60.33
N THR A 451 -18.34 13.37 59.84
CA THR A 451 -17.45 12.44 60.58
C THR A 451 -16.02 12.99 60.74
N LYS A 452 -15.53 13.80 59.79
CA LYS A 452 -14.21 14.46 59.90
C LYS A 452 -14.21 15.62 60.91
N GLU A 453 -15.30 16.38 61.01
CA GLU A 453 -15.44 17.45 62.02
C GLU A 453 -15.62 16.90 63.46
N GLU A 454 -16.36 15.80 63.64
CA GLU A 454 -16.51 15.13 64.94
C GLU A 454 -15.20 14.47 65.43
N SER A 455 -14.38 13.97 64.50
CA SER A 455 -13.07 13.39 64.79
C SER A 455 -12.02 14.44 65.20
N GLN A 456 -12.10 15.67 64.67
CA GLN A 456 -11.23 16.78 65.07
C GLN A 456 -11.65 17.40 66.41
N SER A 457 -12.96 17.49 66.71
CA SER A 457 -13.44 18.02 67.99
C SER A 457 -13.17 17.07 69.18
N SER A 458 -13.16 15.75 68.95
CA SER A 458 -12.87 14.76 70.00
C SER A 458 -11.38 14.65 70.35
N GLY A 459 -10.48 15.13 69.49
CA GLY A 459 -9.02 15.07 69.69
C GLY A 459 -8.43 16.14 70.61
N MET A 460 -9.21 17.17 70.99
CA MET A 460 -8.69 18.36 71.69
C MET A 460 -8.91 18.33 73.22
N LEU A 461 -9.57 17.31 73.77
CA LEU A 461 -9.94 17.25 75.20
C LEU A 461 -9.12 16.29 76.08
N ILE A 462 -8.08 15.63 75.56
CA ILE A 462 -7.26 14.69 76.36
C ILE A 462 -5.76 14.96 76.17
N LYS A 463 -5.26 16.03 76.78
CA LYS A 463 -3.85 16.18 77.17
C LYS A 463 -3.73 17.32 78.18
N GLY A 464 -4.01 17.00 79.44
CA GLY A 464 -3.99 17.97 80.53
C GLY A 464 -4.12 17.32 81.89
N ARG A 465 -3.15 16.48 82.26
CA ARG A 465 -2.66 16.32 83.64
C ARG A 465 -1.39 15.49 83.67
#